data_AF-A0A6S6XJQ9-F1
#
_entry.id   AF-A0A6S6XJQ9-F1
#
_cell.length_a   1.000
_cell.length_b   1.000
_cell.length_c   1.000
_cell.angle_alpha   90.00
_cell.angle_beta   90.00
_cell.angle_gamma   90.00
#
_symmetry.space_group_name_H-M   'P 1'
#
loop_
_entity.id
_entity.type
_entity.pdbx_description
1 polymer ?
#
loop_
_entity_poly.entity_id
_entity_poly.type
_entity_poly.pdbx_seq_one_letter_code
_entity_poly.pdbx_strand_id
1 'polypeptide(L)'
;MTWIDAAEEAMQELSTDLGIPYDYQRNRSPVDQLPDSYMVYFLVDDPVESVFDGRAQTHQPRVQASFFFRDPRKMLTVPDQITEEFQKVGFGVGDAGPIPYQPDTGHYGWRRDFYCYENFRKE
;
A
#
# COMPACT_ATOMS: atom_id res chain seq x y z
N MET A 1 8.35 -7.30 13.33
CA MET A 1 7.44 -7.49 12.18
C MET A 1 8.13 -6.89 10.98
N THR A 2 8.17 -7.57 9.83
CA THR A 2 8.74 -6.98 8.61
C THR A 2 7.71 -6.04 7.96
N TRP A 3 8.13 -5.19 7.02
CA TRP A 3 7.28 -4.25 6.29
C TRP A 3 6.21 -5.02 5.51
N ILE A 4 6.55 -6.19 4.98
CA ILE A 4 5.62 -6.99 4.19
C ILE A 4 4.57 -7.63 5.08
N ASP A 5 4.96 -8.12 6.27
CA ASP A 5 4.00 -8.63 7.26
C ASP A 5 3.04 -7.52 7.71
N ALA A 6 3.57 -6.33 8.01
CA ALA A 6 2.79 -5.17 8.43
C ALA A 6 1.84 -4.67 7.33
N ALA A 7 2.32 -4.59 6.08
CA ALA A 7 1.50 -4.18 4.94
C ALA A 7 0.39 -5.20 4.66
N GLU A 8 0.68 -6.50 4.73
CA GLU A 8 -0.32 -7.56 4.59
C GLU A 8 -1.38 -7.48 5.69
N GLU A 9 -0.98 -7.24 6.95
CA GLU A 9 -1.92 -7.05 8.06
C GLU A 9 -2.87 -5.88 7.80
N ALA A 10 -2.35 -4.70 7.43
CA ALA A 10 -3.18 -3.54 7.12
C ALA A 10 -4.12 -3.79 5.92
N MET A 11 -3.62 -4.40 4.85
CA MET A 11 -4.41 -4.66 3.64
C MET A 11 -5.49 -5.72 3.87
N GLN A 12 -5.20 -6.76 4.67
CA GLN A 12 -6.16 -7.79 5.04
C GLN A 12 -7.29 -7.22 5.91
N GLU A 13 -6.98 -6.35 6.87
CA GLU A 13 -7.98 -5.68 7.69
C GLU A 13 -8.87 -4.77 6.82
N LEU A 14 -8.26 -3.90 6.00
CA LEU A 14 -8.98 -3.04 5.04
C LEU A 14 -9.90 -3.84 4.12
N SER A 15 -9.40 -4.96 3.59
CA SER A 15 -10.19 -5.81 2.69
C SER A 15 -11.38 -6.44 3.39
N THR A 16 -11.23 -6.80 4.67
CA THR A 16 -12.29 -7.40 5.48
C THR A 16 -13.35 -6.37 5.82
N ASP A 17 -12.94 -5.17 6.22
CA ASP A 17 -13.84 -4.08 6.63
C ASP A 17 -14.60 -3.45 5.47
N LEU A 18 -13.92 -3.24 4.35
CA LEU A 18 -14.48 -2.52 3.20
C LEU A 18 -15.07 -3.46 2.14
N GLY A 19 -14.78 -4.76 2.22
CA GLY A 19 -15.12 -5.72 1.18
C GLY A 19 -14.43 -5.42 -0.16
N ILE A 20 -13.27 -4.79 -0.12
CA ILE A 20 -12.49 -4.41 -1.31
C ILE A 20 -11.30 -5.36 -1.43
N PRO A 21 -11.21 -6.18 -2.50
CA PRO A 21 -10.10 -7.10 -2.67
C PRO A 21 -8.78 -6.36 -2.86
N TYR A 22 -7.68 -7.02 -2.47
CA TYR A 22 -6.34 -6.50 -2.67
C TYR A 22 -5.38 -7.54 -3.27
N ASP A 23 -4.30 -7.06 -3.87
CA ASP A 23 -3.22 -7.89 -4.39
C ASP A 23 -1.84 -7.23 -4.21
N TYR A 24 -0.80 -8.04 -4.12
CA TYR A 24 0.59 -7.57 -4.18
C TYR A 24 1.03 -7.29 -5.63
N GLN A 25 1.63 -6.11 -5.87
CA GLN A 25 2.12 -5.57 -7.15
C GLN A 25 1.09 -5.28 -8.24
N ARG A 26 0.13 -6.19 -8.45
CA ARG A 26 -0.95 -6.00 -9.43
C ARG A 26 -2.11 -6.93 -9.17
N ASN A 27 -3.32 -6.46 -9.49
CA ASN A 27 -4.45 -7.35 -9.63
C ASN A 27 -4.26 -8.24 -10.88
N ARG A 28 -4.50 -9.55 -10.74
CA ARG A 28 -4.25 -10.55 -11.79
C ARG A 28 -5.51 -10.95 -12.57
N SER A 29 -6.67 -10.40 -12.21
CA SER A 29 -7.91 -10.72 -12.92
C SER A 29 -7.84 -10.23 -14.37
N PRO A 30 -8.46 -10.97 -15.31
CA PRO A 30 -8.76 -10.45 -16.64
C PRO A 30 -9.50 -9.10 -16.56
N VAL A 31 -9.29 -8.23 -17.56
CA VAL A 31 -9.85 -6.85 -17.55
C VAL A 31 -11.38 -6.86 -17.44
N ASP A 32 -12.04 -7.82 -18.07
CA ASP A 32 -13.49 -8.05 -18.03
C ASP A 32 -14.00 -8.58 -16.67
N GLN A 33 -13.09 -9.00 -15.80
CA GLN A 33 -13.38 -9.55 -14.47
C GLN A 33 -12.78 -8.69 -13.34
N LEU A 34 -12.30 -7.49 -13.67
CA LEU A 34 -11.81 -6.56 -12.66
C LEU A 34 -12.97 -6.12 -11.74
N PRO A 35 -12.79 -6.22 -10.41
CA PRO A 35 -13.74 -5.68 -9.45
C PRO A 35 -13.94 -4.18 -9.66
N ASP A 36 -15.13 -3.65 -9.33
CA ASP A 36 -15.41 -2.21 -9.40
C ASP A 36 -14.50 -1.37 -8.48
N SER A 37 -13.88 -2.01 -7.50
CA SER A 37 -12.87 -1.41 -6.66
C SER A 37 -11.88 -2.47 -6.20
N TYR A 38 -10.59 -2.16 -6.24
CA TYR A 38 -9.54 -3.04 -5.74
C TYR A 38 -8.35 -2.22 -5.26
N MET A 39 -7.56 -2.82 -4.38
CA MET A 39 -6.35 -2.21 -3.84
C MET A 39 -5.12 -2.99 -4.32
N VAL A 40 -3.99 -2.29 -4.46
CA VAL A 40 -2.70 -2.88 -4.80
C VAL A 40 -1.64 -2.23 -3.95
N TYR A 41 -0.70 -3.01 -3.44
CA TYR A 41 0.46 -2.46 -2.75
C TYR A 41 1.76 -3.09 -3.26
N PHE A 42 2.85 -2.35 -3.22
CA PHE A 42 4.17 -2.84 -3.64
C PHE A 42 5.32 -2.06 -3.01
N LEU A 43 6.49 -2.71 -2.94
CA LEU A 43 7.74 -2.06 -2.54
C LEU A 43 8.24 -1.15 -3.66
N VAL A 44 8.44 0.13 -3.35
CA VAL A 44 9.00 1.12 -4.26
C VAL A 44 10.52 1.09 -4.22
N ASP A 45 11.09 1.21 -3.02
CA ASP A 45 12.52 1.11 -2.75
C ASP A 45 12.77 0.67 -1.29
N ASP A 46 14.01 0.29 -1.01
CA ASP A 46 14.46 -0.15 0.31
C ASP A 46 15.88 0.36 0.60
N PRO A 47 16.05 1.67 0.88
CA PRO A 47 17.34 2.24 1.20
C PRO A 47 17.85 1.76 2.57
N VAL A 48 19.15 1.44 2.62
CA VAL A 48 19.87 1.23 3.88
C VAL A 48 20.12 2.59 4.51
N GLU A 49 19.58 2.82 5.70
CA GLU A 49 19.75 4.09 6.41
C GLU A 49 21.02 4.15 7.26
N SER A 50 21.42 3.02 7.84
CA SER A 50 22.62 2.97 8.68
C SER A 50 23.42 1.70 8.50
N VAL A 51 24.74 1.88 8.56
CA VAL A 51 25.74 0.81 8.52
C VAL A 51 26.58 0.93 9.78
N PHE A 52 26.69 -0.16 10.53
CA PHE A 52 27.57 -0.28 11.70
C PHE A 52 28.45 -1.52 11.53
N ASP A 53 29.76 -1.39 11.73
CA ASP A 53 30.75 -2.46 11.50
C ASP A 53 30.63 -3.13 10.12
N GLY A 54 30.32 -2.34 9.08
CA GLY A 54 30.19 -2.83 7.71
C GLY A 54 28.93 -3.67 7.44
N ARG A 55 27.97 -3.71 8.37
CA ARG A 55 26.68 -4.38 8.20
C ARG A 55 25.55 -3.36 8.23
N ALA A 56 24.58 -3.51 7.32
CA ALA A 56 23.33 -2.76 7.39
C ALA A 56 22.63 -3.05 8.72
N GLN A 57 22.30 -2.00 9.47
CA GLN A 57 21.62 -2.10 10.77
C GLN A 57 20.15 -1.71 10.67
N THR A 58 19.87 -0.69 9.86
CA THR A 58 18.51 -0.20 9.62
C THR A 58 18.28 0.05 8.15
N HIS A 59 17.05 -0.14 7.73
CA HIS A 59 16.57 0.22 6.41
C HIS A 59 15.19 0.84 6.52
N GLN A 60 14.81 1.59 5.50
CA GLN A 60 13.53 2.29 5.46
C GLN A 60 12.75 1.91 4.19
N PRO A 61 12.11 0.73 4.15
CA PRO A 61 11.27 0.35 3.03
C PRO A 61 10.20 1.39 2.74
N ARG A 62 10.13 1.86 1.48
CA ARG A 62 9.03 2.67 0.98
C ARG A 62 8.04 1.79 0.24
N VAL A 63 6.82 1.72 0.73
CA VAL A 63 5.71 0.95 0.15
C VAL A 63 4.71 1.92 -0.45
N GLN A 64 4.21 1.65 -1.64
CA GLN A 64 3.10 2.40 -2.22
C GLN A 64 1.84 1.56 -2.16
N ALA A 65 0.78 2.10 -1.57
CA ALA A 65 -0.58 1.55 -1.71
C ALA A 65 -1.34 2.37 -2.75
N SER A 66 -2.06 1.67 -3.61
CA SER A 66 -2.89 2.22 -4.66
C SER A 66 -4.30 1.67 -4.55
N PHE A 67 -5.28 2.56 -4.69
CA PHE A 67 -6.70 2.23 -4.68
C PHE A 67 -7.29 2.57 -6.04
N PHE A 68 -7.92 1.59 -6.69
CA PHE A 68 -8.60 1.76 -7.98
C PHE A 68 -10.10 1.61 -7.77
N PHE A 69 -10.89 2.48 -8.41
CA PHE A 69 -12.34 2.53 -8.22
C PHE A 69 -13.08 3.09 -9.44
N ARG A 70 -14.28 2.57 -9.68
CA ARG A 70 -15.21 3.13 -10.69
C ARG A 70 -16.17 4.17 -10.11
N ASP A 71 -16.59 4.03 -8.85
CA ASP A 71 -17.45 5.00 -8.17
C ASP A 71 -16.61 6.10 -7.51
N PRO A 72 -16.65 7.35 -8.01
CA PRO A 72 -15.85 8.45 -7.48
C PRO A 72 -16.19 8.82 -6.03
N ARG A 73 -17.36 8.43 -5.51
CA ARG A 73 -17.72 8.69 -4.11
C ARG A 73 -16.81 7.96 -3.12
N LYS A 74 -16.21 6.83 -3.52
CA LYS A 74 -15.26 6.08 -2.67
C LYS A 74 -14.00 6.87 -2.35
N MET A 75 -13.66 7.86 -3.18
CA MET A 75 -12.53 8.76 -2.96
C MET A 75 -12.69 9.62 -1.69
N LEU A 76 -13.91 9.76 -1.15
CA LEU A 76 -14.19 10.61 0.01
C LEU A 76 -13.82 9.96 1.34
N THR A 77 -13.68 8.63 1.41
CA THR A 77 -13.49 7.92 2.69
C THR A 77 -12.38 6.88 2.64
N VAL A 78 -12.27 6.13 1.55
CA VAL A 78 -11.34 4.99 1.45
C VAL A 78 -9.87 5.43 1.58
N PRO A 79 -9.40 6.55 0.98
CA PRO A 79 -8.01 7.01 1.16
C PRO A 79 -7.60 7.26 2.62
N ASP A 80 -8.52 7.82 3.42
CA ASP A 80 -8.26 8.11 4.84
C ASP A 80 -8.21 6.80 5.63
N GLN A 81 -9.13 5.87 5.35
CA GLN A 81 -9.13 4.53 5.96
C GLN A 81 -7.84 3.75 5.64
N ILE A 82 -7.39 3.76 4.38
CA ILE A 82 -6.11 3.15 3.99
C ILE A 82 -4.96 3.76 4.80
N THR A 83 -4.97 5.08 4.97
CA THR A 83 -3.94 5.77 5.74
C THR A 83 -3.94 5.36 7.20
N GLU A 84 -5.12 5.33 7.82
CA GLU A 84 -5.29 4.97 9.23
C GLU A 84 -4.83 3.54 9.50
N GLU A 85 -5.18 2.57 8.64
CA GLU A 85 -4.75 1.17 8.83
C GLU A 85 -3.23 1.00 8.70
N PHE A 86 -2.59 1.66 7.72
CA PHE A 86 -1.14 1.63 7.61
C PHE A 86 -0.44 2.28 8.81
N GLN A 87 -1.01 3.35 9.38
CA GLN A 87 -0.47 3.97 10.59
C GLN A 87 -0.61 3.08 11.82
N LYS A 88 -1.71 2.32 11.95
CA LYS A 88 -1.91 1.39 13.07
C LYS A 88 -0.84 0.29 13.14
N VAL A 89 -0.40 -0.20 11.98
CA VAL A 89 0.67 -1.21 11.89
C VAL A 89 2.09 -0.60 11.88
N GLY A 90 2.20 0.72 12.09
CA GLY A 90 3.47 1.40 12.35
C GLY A 90 4.14 2.08 11.15
N PHE A 91 3.47 2.23 10.01
CA PHE A 91 4.04 3.01 8.90
C PHE A 91 3.96 4.52 9.16
N GLY A 92 5.01 5.22 8.76
CA GLY A 92 4.97 6.65 8.49
C GLY A 92 4.28 6.94 7.16
N VAL A 93 3.71 8.14 7.02
CA VAL A 93 3.00 8.57 5.81
C VAL A 93 3.89 9.42 4.91
N GLY A 94 3.78 9.18 3.60
CA GLY A 94 4.46 9.94 2.56
C GLY A 94 3.49 10.66 1.62
N ASP A 95 3.99 10.93 0.42
CA ASP A 95 3.25 11.65 -0.62
C ASP A 95 2.01 10.89 -1.07
N ALA A 96 0.98 11.64 -1.43
CA ALA A 96 -0.29 11.12 -1.89
C ALA A 96 -0.73 11.83 -3.16
N GLY A 97 -1.49 11.14 -4.01
CA GLY A 97 -2.03 11.79 -5.19
C GLY A 97 -3.02 10.95 -5.98
N PRO A 98 -3.82 11.60 -6.83
CA PRO A 98 -4.70 10.90 -7.75
C PRO A 98 -3.88 10.21 -8.84
N ILE A 99 -4.37 9.05 -9.28
CA ILE A 99 -3.96 8.40 -10.52
C ILE A 99 -5.00 8.81 -11.58
N PRO A 100 -4.59 9.30 -12.75
CA PRO A 100 -5.50 9.64 -13.83
C PRO A 100 -6.42 8.48 -14.21
N TYR A 101 -7.61 8.80 -14.72
CA TYR A 101 -8.56 7.82 -15.21
C TYR A 101 -7.92 6.88 -16.25
N GLN A 102 -8.14 5.59 -16.06
CA GLN A 102 -7.63 4.52 -16.91
C GLN A 102 -8.77 4.03 -17.84
N PRO A 103 -8.76 4.40 -19.13
CA PRO A 103 -9.84 4.05 -20.05
C PRO A 103 -9.96 2.54 -20.29
N ASP A 104 -8.84 1.81 -20.23
CA ASP A 104 -8.81 0.37 -20.49
C ASP A 104 -9.52 -0.45 -19.40
N THR A 105 -9.48 0.02 -18.15
CA THR A 105 -10.07 -0.68 -16.99
C THR A 105 -11.34 -0.01 -16.48
N GLY A 106 -11.56 1.26 -16.86
CA GLY A 106 -12.66 2.10 -16.40
C GLY A 106 -12.48 2.66 -14.98
N HIS A 107 -11.27 2.61 -14.43
CA HIS A 107 -11.02 3.02 -13.04
C HIS A 107 -10.38 4.41 -12.95
N TYR A 108 -10.80 5.17 -11.95
CA TYR A 108 -9.96 6.18 -11.33
C TYR A 108 -8.99 5.51 -10.37
N GLY A 109 -7.94 6.22 -9.96
CA GLY A 109 -7.13 5.73 -8.87
C GLY A 109 -6.66 6.82 -7.92
N TRP A 110 -6.15 6.35 -6.80
CA TRP A 110 -5.44 7.13 -5.79
C TRP A 110 -4.24 6.32 -5.32
N ARG A 111 -3.17 6.99 -4.96
CA ARG A 111 -2.00 6.36 -4.35
C ARG A 111 -1.48 7.15 -3.17
N ARG A 112 -0.77 6.44 -2.29
CA ARG A 112 0.04 7.02 -1.23
C ARG A 112 1.25 6.16 -0.94
N ASP A 113 2.36 6.83 -0.67
CA ASP A 113 3.59 6.21 -0.20
C ASP A 113 3.57 6.12 1.34
N PHE A 114 4.16 5.05 1.87
CA PHE A 114 4.27 4.72 3.27
C PHE A 114 5.71 4.28 3.57
N TYR A 115 6.23 4.70 4.71
CA TYR A 115 7.60 4.39 5.14
C TYR A 115 7.58 3.46 6.34
N CYS A 116 8.19 2.30 6.21
CA CYS A 116 8.44 1.41 7.34
C CYS A 116 9.87 1.64 7.83
N TYR A 117 10.09 1.57 9.14
CA TYR A 117 11.45 1.50 9.69
C TYR A 117 11.65 0.09 10.25
N GLU A 118 12.61 -0.65 9.71
CA GLU A 118 13.02 -1.92 10.31
C GLU A 118 14.48 -1.90 10.75
N ASN A 119 14.74 -2.68 11.80
CA ASN A 119 16.07 -2.97 12.28
C ASN A 119 16.42 -4.42 11.92
N PHE A 120 17.60 -4.66 11.37
CA PHE A 120 18.09 -6.01 11.06
C PHE A 120 18.38 -6.85 12.31
N ARG A 121 18.37 -6.25 13.51
CA ARG A 121 18.40 -6.99 14.78
C ARG A 121 17.02 -7.59 15.07
N LYS A 122 16.80 -8.82 14.59
CA LYS A 122 15.97 -9.77 15.33
C LYS A 122 16.81 -10.23 16.54
N GLU A 123 16.40 -9.85 17.74
CA GLU A 123 16.83 -10.53 18.97
C GLU A 123 16.36 -11.99 18.96
#